data_AF-A0A7C5T9D8-F1
#
_entry.id   AF-A0A7C5T9D8-F1
#
_cell.length_a   1.000
_cell.length_b   1.000
_cell.length_c   1.000
_cell.angle_alpha   90.00
_cell.angle_beta   90.00
_cell.angle_gamma   90.00
#
_symmetry.space_group_name_H-M   'P 1'
#
loop_
_entity.id
_entity.type
_entity.pdbx_description
1 polymer ?
#
loop_
_entity_poly.entity_id
_entity_poly.type
_entity_poly.pdbx_seq_one_letter_code
_entity_poly.pdbx_strand_id
1 'polypeptide(L)'
;MSFNARYADLARSSPDGLYAVMAKCPAGHFFRVYIDGDGFIRRVSPGDVEDKAGDCELVGDVSFLPPIVRQRVVEALKTGNYQGLERIIEDLKRMGLVVCL
;
A
#
# COMPACT_ATOMS: atom_id res chain seq x y z
N MET A 1 -5.49 17.51 -19.48
CA MET A 1 -5.28 16.25 -18.74
C MET A 1 -6.06 15.17 -19.46
N SER A 2 -5.41 14.07 -19.79
CA SER A 2 -5.87 13.07 -20.76
C SER A 2 -7.07 12.27 -20.24
N PHE A 3 -8.21 12.44 -20.94
CA PHE A 3 -9.39 11.57 -20.86
C PHE A 3 -9.01 10.15 -21.27
N ASN A 4 -9.33 9.16 -20.42
CA ASN A 4 -9.17 7.75 -20.75
C ASN A 4 -10.53 7.06 -20.60
N ALA A 5 -11.18 6.80 -21.74
CA ALA A 5 -12.53 6.24 -21.81
C ALA A 5 -12.70 4.97 -20.98
N ARG A 6 -11.65 4.15 -20.88
CA ARG A 6 -11.65 2.91 -20.10
C ARG A 6 -11.93 3.13 -18.61
N TYR A 7 -11.44 4.23 -18.03
CA TYR A 7 -11.67 4.52 -16.61
C TYR A 7 -13.07 5.07 -16.34
N ALA A 8 -13.64 5.80 -17.30
CA ALA A 8 -15.02 6.28 -17.22
C ALA A 8 -16.02 5.11 -17.23
N ASP A 9 -15.81 4.12 -18.10
CA ASP A 9 -16.68 2.93 -18.15
C ASP A 9 -16.59 2.09 -16.86
N LEU A 10 -15.38 1.97 -16.30
CA LEU A 10 -15.16 1.29 -15.02
C LEU A 10 -15.82 2.03 -13.85
N ALA A 11 -15.77 3.37 -13.87
CA ALA A 11 -16.40 4.20 -12.83
C ALA A 11 -17.94 4.12 -12.88
N ARG A 12 -18.53 4.12 -14.09
CA ARG A 12 -19.98 3.92 -14.29
C ARG A 12 -20.46 2.53 -13.86
N SER A 13 -19.58 1.54 -13.93
CA SER A 13 -19.87 0.17 -13.49
C SER A 13 -19.71 -0.03 -11.98
N SER A 14 -19.16 0.97 -11.29
CA SER A 14 -18.93 0.96 -9.85
C SER A 14 -20.18 1.50 -9.10
N PRO A 15 -20.57 0.91 -7.97
CA PRO A 15 -21.77 1.33 -7.23
C PRO A 15 -21.71 2.78 -6.75
N ASP A 16 -20.51 3.30 -6.47
CA ASP A 16 -20.30 4.68 -6.01
C ASP A 16 -20.09 5.68 -7.15
N GLY A 17 -20.18 5.23 -8.42
CA GLY A 17 -19.92 6.07 -9.60
C GLY A 17 -18.45 6.50 -9.75
N LEU A 18 -17.55 5.84 -9.02
CA LEU A 18 -16.12 6.15 -8.94
C LEU A 18 -15.27 4.91 -9.22
N TYR A 19 -14.19 5.11 -9.96
CA TYR A 19 -13.11 4.15 -10.17
C TYR A 19 -11.85 4.60 -9.45
N ALA A 20 -11.34 3.76 -8.54
CA ALA A 20 -10.09 4.00 -7.84
C ALA A 20 -8.92 3.32 -8.58
N VAL A 21 -7.87 4.09 -8.85
CA VAL A 21 -6.63 3.58 -9.44
C VAL A 21 -5.42 4.02 -8.62
N MET A 22 -4.45 3.12 -8.47
CA MET A 22 -3.18 3.43 -7.83
C MET A 22 -2.22 4.03 -8.86
N ALA A 23 -1.72 5.23 -8.58
CA ALA A 23 -0.72 5.90 -9.38
C ALA A 23 0.60 5.99 -8.60
N LYS A 24 1.72 5.85 -9.30
CA LYS A 24 3.07 6.00 -8.73
C LYS A 24 3.61 7.37 -9.12
N CYS A 25 4.05 8.17 -8.16
CA CYS A 25 4.71 9.43 -8.42
C CYS A 25 6.17 9.17 -8.88
N PRO A 26 6.79 10.13 -9.58
CA PRO A 26 8.19 10.01 -10.00
C PRO A 26 9.16 9.81 -8.83
N ALA A 27 8.83 10.35 -7.64
CA ALA A 27 9.61 10.17 -6.41
C ALA A 27 9.39 8.80 -5.73
N GLY A 28 8.56 7.92 -6.30
CA GLY A 28 8.38 6.54 -5.85
C GLY A 28 7.15 6.29 -4.96
N HIS A 29 6.48 7.32 -4.48
CA HIS A 29 5.27 7.20 -3.65
C HIS A 29 4.05 6.75 -4.44
N PHE A 30 3.19 5.95 -3.82
CA PHE A 30 1.90 5.59 -4.39
C PHE A 30 0.79 6.45 -3.82
N PHE A 31 -0.17 6.81 -4.66
CA PHE A 31 -1.36 7.55 -4.25
C PHE A 31 -2.58 7.02 -4.99
N ARG A 32 -3.73 7.09 -4.33
CA ARG A 32 -4.99 6.63 -4.89
C ARG A 32 -5.68 7.79 -5.60
N VAL A 33 -6.01 7.58 -6.87
CA VAL A 33 -6.73 8.53 -7.71
C VAL A 33 -8.14 8.00 -7.90
N TYR A 34 -9.14 8.83 -7.59
CA TYR A 34 -10.53 8.53 -7.85
C TYR A 34 -10.98 9.24 -9.11
N ILE A 35 -11.46 8.47 -10.08
CA ILE A 35 -11.93 8.91 -11.39
C ILE A 35 -13.45 8.70 -11.43
N ASP A 36 -14.20 9.71 -11.88
CA ASP A 36 -15.66 9.59 -12.04
C ASP A 36 -16.08 9.00 -13.39
N GLY A 37 -17.40 8.78 -13.54
CA GLY A 37 -18.02 8.30 -14.78
C GLY A 37 -17.89 9.24 -15.99
N ASP A 38 -17.35 10.45 -15.81
CA ASP A 38 -17.02 11.40 -16.87
C ASP A 38 -15.51 11.41 -17.19
N GLY A 39 -14.72 10.58 -16.49
CA GLY A 39 -13.28 10.44 -16.67
C GLY A 39 -12.46 11.54 -15.99
N PHE A 40 -13.07 12.35 -15.12
CA PHE A 40 -12.40 13.40 -14.37
C PHE A 40 -11.87 12.90 -13.03
N ILE A 41 -10.70 13.41 -12.63
CA ILE A 41 -10.11 13.16 -11.32
C ILE A 41 -10.87 13.98 -10.29
N ARG A 42 -11.56 13.30 -9.36
CA ARG A 42 -12.36 13.96 -8.32
C ARG A 42 -11.59 14.13 -7.02
N ARG A 43 -10.76 13.16 -6.66
CA ARG A 43 -10.03 13.17 -5.39
C ARG A 43 -8.68 12.48 -5.56
N VAL A 44 -7.65 13.17 -5.10
CA VAL A 44 -6.34 12.61 -4.82
C VAL A 44 -6.23 12.60 -3.31
N SER A 45 -6.60 11.48 -2.70
CA SER A 45 -6.24 11.29 -1.29
C SER A 45 -4.77 10.84 -1.27
N PRO A 46 -3.99 11.15 -0.22
CA PRO A 46 -2.96 10.18 0.17
C PRO A 46 -3.65 8.82 0.19
N GLY A 47 -3.01 7.78 -0.32
CA GLY A 47 -3.62 6.46 -0.29
C GLY A 47 -3.80 6.04 1.16
N ASP A 48 -4.85 6.51 1.83
CA ASP A 48 -5.33 5.98 3.08
C ASP A 48 -5.82 4.60 2.69
N VAL A 49 -4.91 3.66 2.83
CA VAL A 49 -5.21 2.25 2.89
C VAL A 49 -6.28 2.15 3.97
N GLU A 50 -7.44 1.59 3.62
CA GLU A 50 -8.41 1.18 4.62
C GLU A 50 -7.64 0.49 5.75
N ASP A 51 -7.84 0.95 6.99
CA ASP A 51 -7.38 0.37 8.26
C ASP A 51 -7.60 -1.16 8.30
N LYS A 52 -6.74 -1.89 7.60
CA LYS A 52 -6.60 -3.33 7.63
C LYS A 52 -5.13 -3.58 7.88
N ALA A 53 -4.79 -3.51 9.17
CA ALA A 53 -3.72 -4.25 9.83
C ALA A 53 -2.75 -4.94 8.85
N GLY A 54 -1.69 -4.22 8.46
CA GLY A 54 -0.62 -4.77 7.62
C GLY A 54 0.06 -3.80 6.66
N ASP A 55 0.13 -2.50 6.95
CA ASP A 55 0.74 -1.51 6.05
C ASP A 55 2.28 -1.52 6.01
N CYS A 56 2.91 -2.49 6.67
CA CYS A 56 4.36 -2.63 6.68
C CYS A 56 4.79 -3.71 5.69
N GLU A 57 5.57 -3.33 4.68
CA GLU A 57 6.17 -4.25 3.72
C GLU A 57 7.66 -4.42 3.96
N LEU A 58 8.17 -5.62 3.69
CA LEU A 58 9.60 -5.90 3.69
C LEU A 58 10.20 -5.52 2.33
N VAL A 59 11.09 -4.53 2.32
CA VAL A 59 11.71 -3.99 1.09
C VAL A 59 13.20 -4.31 0.98
N GLY A 60 13.81 -4.83 2.03
CA GLY A 60 15.24 -5.13 2.09
C GLY A 60 15.56 -6.60 2.40
N ASP A 61 16.85 -6.95 2.26
CA ASP A 61 17.33 -8.30 2.58
C ASP A 61 17.38 -8.51 4.10
N VAL A 62 16.76 -9.59 4.56
CA VAL A 62 16.74 -10.02 5.97
C VAL A 62 17.38 -11.40 6.15
N SER A 63 18.31 -11.77 5.25
CA SER A 63 19.01 -13.05 5.30
C SER A 63 19.88 -13.22 6.54
N PHE A 64 20.22 -12.12 7.22
CA PHE A 64 20.93 -12.12 8.50
C PHE A 64 20.06 -12.58 9.68
N LEU A 65 18.72 -12.61 9.54
CA LEU A 65 17.83 -13.12 10.58
C LEU A 65 17.78 -14.66 10.54
N PRO A 66 17.64 -15.31 11.71
CA PRO A 66 17.38 -16.75 11.75
C PRO A 66 16.14 -17.11 10.91
N PRO A 67 16.13 -18.26 10.20
CA PRO A 67 15.04 -18.62 9.30
C PRO A 67 13.64 -18.57 9.93
N ILE A 68 13.54 -19.00 11.20
CA ILE A 68 12.30 -18.97 12.00
C ILE A 68 11.83 -17.53 12.24
N VAL A 69 12.76 -16.63 12.57
CA VAL A 69 12.45 -15.21 12.83
C VAL A 69 12.00 -14.53 11.54
N ARG A 70 12.66 -14.82 10.42
CA ARG A 70 12.29 -14.28 9.10
C ARG A 70 10.86 -14.66 8.69
N GLN A 71 10.46 -15.93 8.87
CA GLN A 71 9.10 -16.35 8.59
C GLN A 71 8.09 -15.61 9.46
N ARG A 72 8.36 -15.51 10.76
CA ARG A 72 7.50 -14.79 11.70
C ARG A 72 7.41 -13.29 11.39
N VAL A 73 8.48 -12.66 10.95
CA VAL A 73 8.49 -11.25 10.50
C VAL A 73 7.61 -11.09 9.26
N VAL A 74 7.76 -11.94 8.25
CA VAL A 74 6.93 -11.87 7.03
C VAL A 74 5.45 -12.10 7.35
N GLU A 75 5.14 -13.01 8.26
CA GLU A 75 3.77 -13.27 8.71
C GLU A 75 3.20 -12.11 9.53
N ALA A 76 3.99 -11.53 10.43
CA ALA A 76 3.61 -10.36 11.22
C ALA A 76 3.34 -9.13 10.36
N LEU A 77 4.15 -8.90 9.33
CA LEU A 77 3.95 -7.84 8.34
C LEU A 77 2.65 -8.04 7.54
N LYS A 78 2.36 -9.28 7.12
CA LYS A 78 1.12 -9.62 6.39
C LYS A 78 -0.15 -9.53 7.23
N THR A 79 -0.05 -9.80 8.53
CA THR A 79 -1.21 -9.88 9.44
C THR A 79 -1.38 -8.63 10.31
N GLY A 80 -0.38 -7.75 10.33
CA GLY A 80 -0.30 -6.62 11.26
C GLY A 80 -0.08 -7.03 12.73
N ASN A 81 0.13 -8.31 13.03
CA ASN A 81 0.32 -8.80 14.39
C ASN A 81 1.82 -8.90 14.73
N TYR A 82 2.32 -7.90 15.45
CA TYR A 82 3.73 -7.81 15.84
C TYR A 82 4.05 -8.42 17.21
N GLN A 83 3.12 -9.15 17.83
CA GLN A 83 3.28 -9.61 19.21
C GLN A 83 4.54 -10.50 19.38
N GLY A 84 5.49 -10.03 20.18
CA GLY A 84 6.79 -10.70 20.42
C GLY A 84 7.84 -10.48 19.32
N LEU A 85 7.60 -9.56 18.37
CA LEU A 85 8.52 -9.13 17.32
C LEU A 85 8.67 -7.61 17.23
N GLU A 86 8.06 -6.87 18.16
CA GLU A 86 7.93 -5.41 18.11
C GLU A 86 9.29 -4.74 17.94
N ARG A 87 10.26 -5.14 18.76
CA ARG A 87 11.63 -4.60 18.73
C ARG A 87 12.37 -4.94 17.43
N ILE A 88 12.17 -6.15 16.91
CA ILE A 88 12.78 -6.58 15.65
C ILE A 88 12.21 -5.78 14.49
N ILE A 89 10.90 -5.60 14.46
CA ILE A 89 10.21 -4.81 13.44
C ILE A 89 10.64 -3.34 13.52
N GLU A 90 10.79 -2.75 14.70
CA GLU A 90 11.33 -1.40 14.85
C GLU A 90 12.77 -1.27 14.35
N ASP A 91 13.64 -2.23 14.68
CA ASP A 91 15.03 -2.22 14.21
C ASP A 91 15.10 -2.36 12.68
N LEU A 92 14.27 -3.21 12.09
CA LEU A 92 14.15 -3.34 10.63
C LEU A 92 13.62 -2.07 9.97
N LYS A 93 12.70 -1.33 10.60
CA LYS A 93 12.26 -0.01 10.13
C LYS A 93 13.40 1.00 10.16
N ARG A 94 14.17 1.05 11.26
CA ARG A 94 15.34 1.95 11.39
C ARG A 94 16.43 1.67 10.36
N MET A 95 16.58 0.40 9.98
CA MET A 95 17.49 -0.03 8.91
C MET A 95 16.94 0.23 7.50
N GLY A 96 15.70 0.69 7.36
CA GLY A 96 15.04 0.89 6.06
C GLY A 96 14.69 -0.41 5.34
N LEU A 97 14.65 -1.53 6.06
CA LEU A 97 14.34 -2.86 5.52
C LEU A 97 12.83 -3.16 5.57
N VAL A 98 12.11 -2.47 6.44
CA VAL A 98 10.65 -2.48 6.53
C VAL A 98 10.15 -1.05 6.32
N VAL A 99 9.20 -0.87 5.40
CA VAL A 99 8.53 0.41 5.16
C VAL A 99 7.07 0.25 5.52
N CYS A 100 6.58 1.13 6.40
CA CYS A 100 5.17 1.19 6.74
C CYS A 100 4.55 2.40 6.07
N LEU A 101 3.43 2.20 5.39
CA LEU A 101 2.58 3.27 4.86
C LEU A 101 1.82 3.97 5.99
#